data_AF-A0A8B8NAZ3-F1
#
_entry.id   AF-A0A8B8NAZ3-F1
#
_cell.length_a   1.000
_cell.length_b   1.000
_cell.length_c   1.000
_cell.angle_alpha   90.00
_cell.angle_beta   90.00
_cell.angle_gamma   90.00
#
_symmetry.space_group_name_H-M   'P 1'
#
loop_
_entity.id
_entity.type
_entity.pdbx_description
1 polymer ?
#
loop_
_entity_poly.entity_id
_entity_poly.type
_entity_poly.pdbx_seq_one_letter_code
_entity_poly.pdbx_strand_id
1 'polypeptide(L)'
;MFSLFFLLSLPLLSASTSTPYPYGNVSYHIDCGGHTLAVDSFNTTWLPDRFFTGGAAAVVSEPLHFRQPQEKTLRYFPLSSGKKNCYVVPDLPPGRYYVRTFIVYDNYDGKSHSPSFDASVEGTLVFSWRSPWPSAIARDGDSIIRPFAIS
;
A
#
# COMPACT_ATOMS: atom_id res chain seq x y z
N MET A 1 -22.64 70.99 1.59
CA MET A 1 -22.94 69.55 1.55
C MET A 1 -21.60 68.82 1.41
N PHE A 2 -20.97 68.44 2.53
CA PHE A 2 -19.68 67.74 2.54
C PHE A 2 -19.98 66.23 2.59
N SER A 3 -19.64 65.50 1.52
CA SER A 3 -19.88 64.06 1.42
C SER A 3 -18.75 63.31 2.12
N LEU A 4 -19.07 62.63 3.23
CA LEU A 4 -18.15 61.82 4.02
C LEU A 4 -18.15 60.39 3.46
N PHE A 5 -17.11 60.00 2.72
CA PHE A 5 -16.94 58.62 2.25
C PHE A 5 -16.45 57.73 3.41
N PHE A 6 -17.37 56.95 3.99
CA PHE A 6 -17.07 55.94 4.98
C PHE A 6 -16.54 54.69 4.27
N LEU A 7 -15.21 54.57 4.16
CA LEU A 7 -14.56 53.36 3.63
C LEU A 7 -14.64 52.25 4.68
N LEU A 8 -15.54 51.30 4.45
CA LEU A 8 -15.71 50.10 5.26
C LEU A 8 -14.44 49.24 5.14
N SER A 9 -13.58 49.24 6.16
CA SER A 9 -12.41 48.36 6.23
C SER A 9 -12.86 46.93 6.52
N LEU A 10 -13.02 46.11 5.47
CA LEU A 10 -13.19 44.67 5.63
C LEU A 10 -11.92 44.08 6.27
N PRO A 11 -12.01 43.32 7.37
CA PRO A 11 -10.86 42.64 7.92
C PRO A 11 -10.43 41.57 6.90
N LEU A 12 -9.19 41.64 6.42
CA LEU A 12 -8.62 40.55 5.64
C LEU A 12 -8.56 39.31 6.53
N LEU A 13 -9.49 38.38 6.31
CA LEU A 13 -9.36 37.01 6.79
C LEU A 13 -8.03 36.48 6.24
N SER A 14 -7.08 36.25 7.14
CA SER A 14 -5.82 35.60 6.78
C SER A 14 -6.17 34.19 6.30
N ALA A 15 -6.15 33.97 4.99
CA ALA A 15 -6.22 32.64 4.43
C ALA A 15 -5.02 31.86 4.95
N SER A 16 -5.25 30.88 5.82
CA SER A 16 -4.24 29.91 6.19
C SER A 16 -3.87 29.12 4.94
N THR A 17 -2.77 29.49 4.30
CA THR A 17 -2.14 28.68 3.27
C THR A 17 -1.62 27.42 3.96
N SER A 18 -2.40 26.33 3.90
CA SER A 18 -1.88 25.00 4.15
C SER A 18 -0.78 24.77 3.12
N THR A 19 0.49 24.90 3.53
CA THR A 19 1.58 24.46 2.69
C THR A 19 1.37 22.97 2.44
N PRO A 20 1.25 22.53 1.17
CA PRO A 20 1.28 21.11 0.89
C PRO A 20 2.59 20.59 1.49
N TYR A 21 2.51 19.60 2.39
CA TYR A 21 3.69 18.81 2.72
C TYR A 21 4.30 18.42 1.37
N PRO A 22 5.61 18.65 1.14
CA PRO A 22 6.22 18.25 -0.10
C PRO A 22 6.07 16.73 -0.15
N TYR A 23 5.12 16.23 -0.94
CA TYR A 23 5.18 14.85 -1.39
C TYR A 23 6.52 14.76 -2.09
N GLY A 24 7.51 14.20 -1.40
CA GLY A 24 8.82 13.99 -1.99
C GLY A 24 8.64 13.26 -3.32
N ASN A 25 9.53 13.53 -4.28
CA ASN A 25 9.56 12.87 -5.58
C ASN A 25 9.90 11.36 -5.50
N VAL A 26 9.53 10.70 -4.40
CA VAL A 26 9.90 9.34 -4.04
C VAL A 26 8.62 8.52 -3.95
N SER A 27 8.47 7.58 -4.89
CA SER A 27 7.43 6.57 -4.88
C SER A 27 8.06 5.20 -5.13
N TYR A 28 7.60 4.20 -4.38
CA TYR A 28 8.02 2.82 -4.55
C TYR A 28 6.79 1.98 -4.89
N HIS A 29 6.82 1.34 -6.05
CA HIS A 29 5.81 0.37 -6.47
C HIS A 29 6.51 -0.99 -6.51
N ILE A 30 6.02 -1.93 -5.70
CA ILE A 30 6.68 -3.22 -5.45
C ILE A 30 5.75 -4.34 -5.88
N ASP A 31 6.21 -5.18 -6.80
CA ASP A 31 5.55 -6.41 -7.24
C ASP A 31 5.98 -7.58 -6.33
N CYS A 32 5.08 -7.94 -5.41
CA CYS A 32 5.31 -9.00 -4.43
C CYS A 32 5.40 -10.37 -5.12
N GLY A 33 6.54 -11.04 -5.01
CA GLY A 33 6.80 -12.31 -5.70
C GLY A 33 7.17 -12.16 -7.19
N GLY A 34 7.22 -10.93 -7.71
CA GLY A 34 7.70 -10.65 -9.06
C GLY A 34 9.23 -10.80 -9.16
N HIS A 35 9.71 -11.28 -10.31
CA HIS A 35 11.15 -11.49 -10.56
C HIS A 35 11.76 -10.48 -11.54
N THR A 36 10.92 -9.73 -12.24
CA THR A 36 11.33 -8.80 -13.30
C THR A 36 10.61 -7.48 -13.14
N LEU A 37 11.17 -6.42 -13.71
CA LEU A 37 10.47 -5.14 -13.85
C LEU A 37 9.19 -5.33 -14.66
N ALA A 38 8.11 -4.70 -14.20
CA ALA A 38 6.83 -4.71 -14.88
C ALA A 38 6.28 -3.29 -15.02
N VAL A 39 5.53 -3.04 -16.09
CA VAL A 39 4.82 -1.77 -16.30
C VAL A 39 3.34 -2.08 -16.41
N ASP A 40 2.53 -1.40 -15.59
CA ASP A 40 1.09 -1.60 -15.56
C ASP A 40 0.36 -0.81 -16.67
N SER A 41 -0.97 -0.98 -16.76
CA SER A 41 -1.76 -0.28 -17.78
C SER A 41 -1.82 1.25 -17.58
N PHE A 42 -1.39 1.73 -16.43
CA PHE A 42 -1.34 3.15 -16.06
C PHE A 42 0.06 3.75 -16.26
N ASN A 43 0.97 3.01 -16.89
CA ASN A 43 2.37 3.39 -17.11
C ASN A 43 3.17 3.56 -15.79
N THR A 44 2.74 2.88 -14.73
CA THR A 44 3.47 2.79 -13.47
C THR A 44 4.49 1.66 -13.57
N THR A 45 5.75 1.96 -13.25
CA THR A 45 6.79 0.93 -13.17
C THR A 45 6.79 0.29 -11.79
N TRP A 46 6.62 -1.03 -11.78
CA TRP A 46 6.66 -1.90 -10.60
C TRP A 46 8.00 -2.63 -10.54
N LEU A 47 8.66 -2.52 -9.39
CA LEU A 47 9.93 -3.16 -9.10
C LEU A 47 9.69 -4.56 -8.56
N PRO A 48 10.50 -5.57 -8.95
CA PRO A 48 10.45 -6.87 -8.27
C PRO A 48 10.78 -6.68 -6.79
N ASP A 49 10.08 -7.42 -5.95
CA ASP A 49 10.27 -7.30 -4.51
C ASP A 49 11.68 -7.70 -4.06
N ARG A 50 12.15 -7.00 -3.03
CA ARG A 50 13.50 -7.13 -2.48
C ARG A 50 13.50 -6.70 -1.03
N PHE A 51 14.56 -7.07 -0.31
CA PHE A 51 14.77 -6.70 1.10
C PHE A 51 13.66 -7.17 2.05
N PHE A 52 13.05 -8.31 1.75
CA PHE A 52 12.19 -9.01 2.69
C PHE A 52 13.01 -9.96 3.57
N THR A 53 12.57 -10.20 4.80
CA THR A 53 13.29 -11.06 5.76
C THR A 53 12.94 -12.55 5.65
N GLY A 54 11.93 -12.91 4.86
CA GLY A 54 11.48 -14.29 4.69
C GLY A 54 10.28 -14.42 3.76
N GLY A 55 9.66 -15.60 3.75
CA GLY A 55 8.53 -15.89 2.89
C GLY A 55 8.90 -16.53 1.55
N ALA A 56 7.87 -16.83 0.77
CA ALA A 56 7.98 -17.45 -0.54
C ALA A 56 7.04 -16.75 -1.54
N ALA A 57 7.37 -16.84 -2.82
CA ALA A 57 6.55 -16.31 -3.90
C ALA A 57 5.57 -17.37 -4.41
N ALA A 58 4.41 -16.95 -4.88
CA ALA A 58 3.46 -17.77 -5.61
C ALA A 58 2.77 -16.95 -6.71
N VAL A 59 2.22 -17.65 -7.69
CA VAL A 59 1.27 -17.09 -8.65
C VAL A 59 -0.12 -17.16 -8.03
N VAL A 60 -0.96 -16.17 -8.31
CA VAL A 60 -2.40 -16.25 -7.97
C VAL A 60 -3.05 -17.41 -8.74
N SER A 61 -3.98 -18.13 -8.13
CA SER A 61 -4.55 -19.35 -8.74
C SER A 61 -5.43 -19.06 -9.95
N GLU A 62 -6.10 -17.92 -9.98
CA GLU A 62 -6.95 -17.42 -11.06
C GLU A 62 -6.23 -16.26 -11.80
N PRO A 63 -5.14 -16.52 -12.56
CA PRO A 63 -4.29 -15.47 -13.16
C PRO A 63 -4.98 -14.61 -14.23
N LEU A 64 -6.16 -15.01 -14.70
CA LEU A 64 -6.98 -14.23 -15.64
C LEU A 64 -7.93 -13.25 -14.95
N HIS A 65 -8.14 -13.39 -13.64
CA HIS A 65 -8.94 -12.46 -12.85
C HIS A 65 -8.21 -11.10 -12.73
N PHE A 66 -6.91 -11.15 -12.50
CA PHE A 66 -6.05 -9.99 -12.31
C PHE A 66 -5.37 -9.55 -13.60
N ARG A 67 -5.72 -8.35 -14.08
CA ARG A 67 -5.20 -7.83 -15.35
C ARG A 67 -3.82 -7.21 -15.20
N GLN A 68 -3.55 -6.58 -14.06
CA GLN A 68 -2.31 -5.87 -13.87
C GLN A 68 -1.16 -6.84 -13.55
N PRO A 69 0.06 -6.62 -14.08
CA PRO A 69 1.17 -7.56 -13.87
C PRO A 69 1.48 -7.85 -12.39
N GLN A 70 1.52 -6.81 -11.55
CA GLN A 70 1.83 -6.88 -10.12
C GLN A 70 0.76 -7.56 -9.26
N GLU A 71 -0.40 -7.84 -9.84
CA GLU A 71 -1.51 -8.53 -9.14
C GLU A 71 -1.51 -10.05 -9.46
N LYS A 72 -0.62 -10.50 -10.36
CA LYS A 72 -0.53 -11.92 -10.78
C LYS A 72 0.39 -12.74 -9.90
N THR A 73 1.24 -12.08 -9.13
CA THR A 73 2.18 -12.69 -8.19
C THR A 73 1.90 -12.18 -6.78
N LEU A 74 2.22 -13.01 -5.80
CA LEU A 74 2.17 -12.64 -4.40
C LEU A 74 3.38 -13.17 -3.65
N ARG A 75 3.69 -12.53 -2.52
CA ARG A 75 4.55 -13.08 -1.48
C ARG A 75 3.73 -13.47 -0.28
N TYR A 76 3.92 -14.70 0.19
CA TYR A 76 3.31 -15.19 1.40
C TYR A 76 4.37 -15.56 2.44
N PHE A 77 3.96 -15.53 3.70
CA PHE A 77 4.83 -15.79 4.84
C PHE A 77 4.30 -17.00 5.62
N PRO A 78 4.77 -18.22 5.30
CA PRO A 78 4.39 -19.39 6.07
C PRO A 78 4.94 -19.31 7.50
N LEU A 79 4.36 -20.07 8.42
CA LEU A 79 4.83 -20.13 9.82
C LEU A 79 6.31 -20.54 9.94
N SER A 80 6.84 -21.28 8.97
CA SER A 80 8.26 -21.64 8.88
C SER A 80 9.19 -20.44 8.65
N SER A 81 8.68 -19.32 8.12
CA SER A 81 9.42 -18.06 7.97
C SER A 81 9.50 -17.25 9.28
N GLY A 82 9.02 -17.80 10.39
CA GLY A 82 9.00 -17.13 11.68
C GLY A 82 7.77 -16.27 11.93
N LYS A 83 7.68 -15.72 13.14
CA LYS A 83 6.50 -14.98 13.63
C LYS A 83 6.37 -13.56 13.06
N LYS A 84 7.47 -12.99 12.56
CA LYS A 84 7.54 -11.63 12.03
C LYS A 84 8.38 -11.64 10.77
N ASN A 85 7.83 -11.05 9.71
CA ASN A 85 8.54 -10.83 8.46
C ASN A 85 8.42 -9.34 8.10
N CYS A 86 9.50 -8.75 7.61
CA CYS A 86 9.58 -7.33 7.31
C CYS A 86 9.95 -7.12 5.85
N TYR A 87 9.46 -6.03 5.27
CA TYR A 87 10.06 -5.39 4.11
C TYR A 87 10.83 -4.17 4.60
N VAL A 88 12.08 -4.05 4.14
CA VAL A 88 12.92 -2.88 4.40
C VAL A 88 13.02 -2.06 3.13
N VAL A 89 12.52 -0.82 3.15
CA VAL A 89 12.66 0.09 2.01
C VAL A 89 13.84 1.02 2.28
N PRO A 90 15.01 0.77 1.66
CA PRO A 90 16.18 1.60 1.90
C PRO A 90 15.97 3.00 1.33
N ASP A 91 16.73 3.95 1.88
CA ASP A 91 16.84 5.31 1.37
C ASP A 91 15.52 6.12 1.39
N LEU A 92 14.56 5.73 2.22
CA LEU A 92 13.32 6.47 2.43
C LEU A 92 13.61 7.70 3.31
N PRO A 93 13.49 8.95 2.81
CA PRO A 93 13.78 10.13 3.61
C PRO A 93 12.79 10.31 4.77
N PRO A 94 13.12 11.03 5.84
CA PRO A 94 12.15 11.35 6.89
C PRO A 94 10.96 12.14 6.31
N GLY A 95 9.75 11.65 6.53
CA GLY A 95 8.56 12.26 5.93
C GLY A 95 7.26 11.55 6.24
N ARG A 96 6.17 12.05 5.65
CA ARG A 96 4.86 11.41 5.68
C ARG A 96 4.64 10.67 4.37
N TYR A 97 4.29 9.39 4.48
CA TYR A 97 4.08 8.52 3.33
C TYR A 97 2.66 8.00 3.28
N TYR A 98 2.13 7.87 2.06
CA TYR A 98 1.02 6.98 1.82
C TYR A 98 1.57 5.61 1.51
N VAL A 99 0.99 4.60 2.14
CA VAL A 99 1.26 3.23 1.78
C VAL A 99 -0.05 2.57 1.36
N ARG A 100 0.02 1.80 0.29
CA ARG A 100 -1.10 1.05 -0.27
C ARG A 100 -0.65 -0.39 -0.42
N THR A 101 -1.50 -1.32 -0.02
CA THR A 101 -1.29 -2.75 -0.27
C THR A 101 -2.43 -3.32 -1.07
N PHE A 102 -2.06 -4.23 -1.95
CA PHE A 102 -2.98 -5.15 -2.58
C PHE A 102 -2.82 -6.51 -1.88
N ILE A 103 -3.90 -7.01 -1.30
CA ILE A 103 -3.89 -8.26 -0.52
C ILE A 103 -4.86 -9.23 -1.17
N VAL A 104 -4.37 -10.42 -1.49
CA VAL A 104 -5.16 -11.51 -2.08
C VAL A 104 -4.67 -12.84 -1.53
N TYR A 105 -5.58 -13.81 -1.37
CA TYR A 105 -5.25 -15.19 -1.01
C TYR A 105 -5.43 -16.12 -2.21
N ASP A 106 -6.57 -16.02 -2.90
CA ASP A 106 -6.92 -16.77 -4.11
C ASP A 106 -6.46 -18.23 -4.09
N ASN A 107 -6.53 -18.89 -2.93
CA ASN A 107 -6.17 -20.28 -2.73
C ASN A 107 -4.79 -20.72 -3.30
N TYR A 108 -3.77 -19.84 -3.30
CA TYR A 108 -2.47 -20.15 -3.93
C TYR A 108 -1.77 -21.41 -3.37
N ASP A 109 -2.15 -21.86 -2.17
CA ASP A 109 -1.62 -23.06 -1.50
C ASP A 109 -2.58 -24.26 -1.48
N GLY A 110 -3.73 -24.15 -2.14
CA GLY A 110 -4.71 -25.23 -2.26
C GLY A 110 -5.44 -25.61 -0.97
N LYS A 111 -5.31 -24.84 0.11
CA LYS A 111 -5.90 -25.17 1.43
C LYS A 111 -7.32 -24.63 1.63
N SER A 112 -7.79 -23.76 0.74
CA SER A 112 -9.08 -23.09 0.82
C SER A 112 -9.30 -22.40 2.18
N HIS A 113 -8.21 -21.92 2.79
CA HIS A 113 -8.20 -21.37 4.13
C HIS A 113 -7.27 -20.17 4.19
N SER A 114 -7.87 -18.98 4.18
CA SER A 114 -7.14 -17.70 4.26
C SER A 114 -6.26 -17.62 5.52
N PRO A 115 -5.15 -16.87 5.47
CA PRO A 115 -4.31 -16.66 6.65
C PRO A 115 -4.89 -15.61 7.60
N SER A 116 -4.50 -15.67 8.87
CA SER A 116 -4.65 -14.56 9.82
C SER A 116 -3.28 -13.92 10.02
N PHE A 117 -3.19 -12.60 9.93
CA PHE A 117 -1.96 -11.86 10.19
C PHE A 117 -2.24 -10.43 10.63
N ASP A 118 -1.20 -9.82 11.21
CA ASP A 118 -1.17 -8.41 11.57
C ASP A 118 -0.09 -7.71 10.73
N ALA A 119 -0.34 -6.44 10.43
CA ALA A 119 0.53 -5.60 9.64
C ALA A 119 0.86 -4.32 10.40
N SER A 120 2.13 -3.92 10.41
CA SER A 120 2.58 -2.76 11.20
C SER A 120 3.66 -1.91 10.51
N VAL A 121 3.45 -0.59 10.38
CA VAL A 121 4.47 0.38 9.92
C VAL A 121 5.31 0.82 11.09
N GLU A 122 6.64 0.65 11.05
CA GLU A 122 7.51 1.15 12.12
C GLU A 122 7.03 0.70 13.53
N GLY A 123 6.52 -0.53 13.62
CA GLY A 123 5.94 -1.10 14.86
C GLY A 123 4.51 -0.66 15.21
N THR A 124 3.92 0.28 14.45
CA THR A 124 2.53 0.72 14.62
C THR A 124 1.58 -0.18 13.84
N LEU A 125 0.68 -0.90 14.52
CA LEU A 125 -0.33 -1.74 13.89
C LEU A 125 -1.24 -0.91 12.98
N VAL A 126 -1.39 -1.35 11.74
CA VAL A 126 -2.23 -0.70 10.73
C VAL A 126 -3.39 -1.57 10.28
N PHE A 127 -3.19 -2.89 10.16
CA PHE A 127 -4.26 -3.83 9.80
C PHE A 127 -4.13 -5.15 10.55
N SER A 128 -5.29 -5.76 10.79
CA SER A 128 -5.42 -7.11 11.32
C SER A 128 -6.39 -7.88 10.44
N TRP A 129 -5.87 -8.89 9.74
CA TRP A 129 -6.67 -9.83 8.98
C TRP A 129 -6.91 -11.09 9.80
N ARG A 130 -8.16 -11.55 9.82
CA ARG A 130 -8.58 -12.73 10.57
C ARG A 130 -9.32 -13.65 9.62
N SER A 131 -8.86 -14.89 9.56
CA SER A 131 -9.51 -15.98 8.81
C SER A 131 -10.83 -16.39 9.50
N PRO A 132 -11.86 -16.79 8.74
CA PRO A 132 -11.93 -16.80 7.28
C PRO A 132 -12.19 -15.41 6.69
N TRP A 133 -11.51 -15.11 5.58
CA TRP A 133 -11.77 -13.88 4.84
C TRP A 133 -13.08 -14.01 4.05
N PRO A 134 -13.84 -12.91 3.87
CA PRO A 134 -14.95 -12.88 2.93
C PRO A 134 -14.51 -13.37 1.56
N SER A 135 -15.33 -14.20 0.89
CA SER A 135 -14.98 -14.82 -0.39
C SER A 135 -14.66 -13.82 -1.49
N ALA A 136 -15.31 -12.64 -1.47
CA ALA A 136 -15.02 -11.56 -2.41
C ALA A 136 -13.57 -11.05 -2.25
N ILE A 137 -13.11 -10.80 -1.03
CA ILE A 137 -11.73 -10.35 -0.78
C ILE A 137 -10.72 -11.47 -1.08
N ALA A 138 -11.09 -12.71 -0.74
CA ALA A 138 -10.22 -13.84 -1.00
C ALA A 138 -9.98 -14.07 -2.50
N ARG A 139 -11.00 -13.83 -3.36
CA ARG A 139 -10.95 -14.06 -4.82
C ARG A 139 -10.56 -12.83 -5.63
N ASP A 140 -11.16 -11.69 -5.33
CA ASP A 140 -11.03 -10.47 -6.12
C ASP A 140 -9.90 -9.56 -5.60
N GLY A 141 -9.27 -9.96 -4.49
CA GLY A 141 -8.32 -9.14 -3.75
C GLY A 141 -8.99 -7.94 -3.08
N ASP A 142 -8.30 -7.34 -2.12
CA ASP A 142 -8.69 -6.05 -1.58
C ASP A 142 -7.53 -5.07 -1.75
N SER A 143 -7.77 -4.02 -2.54
CA SER A 143 -6.87 -2.88 -2.61
C SER A 143 -7.25 -1.90 -1.52
N ILE A 144 -6.79 -2.15 -0.31
CA ILE A 144 -7.00 -1.20 0.79
C ILE A 144 -6.21 0.06 0.49
N ILE A 145 -6.92 1.15 0.18
CA ILE A 145 -6.36 2.49 0.23
C ILE A 145 -6.32 2.90 1.71
N ARG A 146 -5.14 3.33 2.17
CA ARG A 146 -4.73 3.77 3.52
C ARG A 146 -3.92 2.69 4.29
N PRO A 147 -3.06 3.08 5.26
CA PRO A 147 -1.59 2.90 5.21
C PRO A 147 -1.08 1.51 5.65
N PHE A 148 -0.21 0.84 4.87
CA PHE A 148 0.51 -0.39 5.27
C PHE A 148 2.00 -0.18 5.60
N ALA A 149 2.56 -1.16 6.31
CA ALA A 149 3.92 -1.34 6.81
C ALA A 149 5.10 -1.22 5.83
N ILE A 150 6.05 -0.36 6.16
CA ILE A 150 7.48 -0.56 5.93
C ILE A 150 8.13 -0.48 7.33
N SER A 151 9.14 -1.30 7.57
CA SER A 151 10.12 -1.09 8.65
C SER A 151 11.45 -0.65 8.08
#